data_AF-A0A7W2TL72-F1
#
_entry.id   AF-A0A7W2TL72-F1
#
_cell.length_a   1.000
_cell.length_b   1.000
_cell.length_c   1.000
_cell.angle_alpha   90.00
_cell.angle_beta   90.00
_cell.angle_gamma   90.00
#
_symmetry.space_group_name_H-M   'P 1'
#
loop_
_entity.id
_entity.type
_entity.pdbx_description
1 polymer ?
#
loop_
_entity_poly.entity_id
_entity_poly.type
_entity_poly.pdbx_seq_one_letter_code
_entity_poly.pdbx_strand_id
1 'polypeptide(L)'
;DDKVIFDSFPGAGPQLAPRLLVALGSNRDRYDDASELQKYAGIAPVIERSGKKMWTHWRYSCPTFLRQTFVEWAGFSIRYS
;
A
#
# COMPACT_ATOMS: atom_id res chain seq x y z
N ASP A 1 -16.91 -9.33 -10.39
CA ASP A 1 -16.85 -8.13 -9.54
C ASP A 1 -15.70 -8.32 -8.57
N ASP A 2 -14.79 -7.35 -8.49
CA ASP A 2 -13.52 -7.45 -7.75
C ASP A 2 -13.73 -7.40 -6.23
N LYS A 3 -14.93 -6.99 -5.80
CA LYS A 3 -15.36 -7.01 -4.41
C LYS A 3 -15.05 -8.33 -3.70
N VAL A 4 -15.39 -9.47 -4.32
CA VAL A 4 -15.21 -10.80 -3.71
C VAL A 4 -13.74 -11.11 -3.41
N ILE A 5 -12.82 -10.60 -4.25
CA ILE A 5 -11.37 -10.78 -4.08
C ILE A 5 -10.89 -10.00 -2.85
N PHE A 6 -11.32 -8.74 -2.71
CA PHE A 6 -10.87 -7.90 -1.60
C PHE A 6 -11.56 -8.24 -0.28
N ASP A 7 -12.78 -8.77 -0.31
CA ASP A 7 -13.45 -9.31 0.87
C ASP A 7 -12.76 -10.58 1.40
N SER A 8 -12.08 -11.36 0.53
CA SER A 8 -11.39 -12.59 0.94
C SER A 8 -10.02 -12.33 1.61
N PHE A 9 -9.55 -11.08 1.68
CA PHE A 9 -8.24 -10.78 2.26
C PHE A 9 -8.27 -10.85 3.79
N PRO A 10 -7.22 -11.43 4.42
CA PRO A 10 -7.17 -11.56 5.87
C PRO A 10 -7.21 -10.19 6.54
N GLY A 11 -8.12 -10.02 7.51
CA GLY A 11 -8.27 -8.77 8.25
C GLY A 11 -8.77 -7.56 7.43
N ALA A 12 -9.24 -7.74 6.19
CA ALA A 12 -9.75 -6.62 5.39
C ALA A 12 -11.09 -6.10 5.92
N GLY A 13 -12.04 -7.00 6.17
CA GLY A 13 -13.35 -6.64 6.71
C GLY A 13 -14.12 -5.58 5.89
N PRO A 14 -15.24 -5.04 6.40
CA PRO A 14 -16.08 -4.13 5.65
C PRO A 14 -15.45 -2.74 5.42
N GLN A 15 -14.46 -2.33 6.23
CA GLN A 15 -13.80 -1.02 6.08
C GLN A 15 -12.55 -1.05 5.20
N LEU A 16 -11.67 -2.06 5.30
CA LEU A 16 -10.42 -2.05 4.51
C LEU A 16 -10.60 -2.71 3.15
N ALA A 17 -11.52 -3.68 2.99
CA ALA A 17 -11.82 -4.26 1.68
C ALA A 17 -12.15 -3.20 0.60
N PRO A 18 -13.06 -2.22 0.82
CA PRO A 18 -13.31 -1.18 -0.18
C PRO A 18 -12.10 -0.25 -0.38
N ARG A 19 -11.27 -0.01 0.65
CA ARG A 19 -10.06 0.80 0.54
C ARG A 19 -9.01 0.12 -0.35
N LEU A 20 -8.84 -1.20 -0.17
CA LEU A 20 -7.96 -2.03 -0.97
C LEU A 20 -8.47 -2.14 -2.42
N LEU A 21 -9.78 -2.25 -2.62
CA LEU A 21 -10.39 -2.21 -3.96
C LEU A 21 -10.08 -0.89 -4.68
N VAL A 22 -10.25 0.26 -4.01
CA VAL A 22 -9.91 1.55 -4.62
C VAL A 22 -8.41 1.64 -4.91
N ALA A 23 -7.56 1.11 -4.04
CA ALA A 23 -6.11 1.14 -4.20
C ALA A 23 -5.61 0.26 -5.35
N LEU A 24 -6.21 -0.91 -5.57
CA LEU A 24 -5.70 -1.99 -6.43
C LEU A 24 -6.61 -2.34 -7.62
N GLY A 25 -7.93 -2.32 -7.44
CA GLY A 25 -8.92 -2.87 -8.39
C GLY A 25 -9.69 -1.85 -9.21
N SER A 26 -9.65 -0.55 -8.87
CA SER A 26 -10.39 0.49 -9.60
C SER A 26 -9.89 0.70 -11.03
N ASN A 27 -8.59 0.49 -11.27
CA ASN A 27 -7.97 0.47 -12.58
C ASN A 27 -6.84 -0.56 -12.54
N ARG A 28 -7.00 -1.67 -13.28
CA ARG A 28 -6.07 -2.80 -13.29
C ARG A 28 -4.76 -2.49 -14.03
N ASP A 29 -4.79 -1.54 -14.95
CA ASP A 29 -3.63 -1.11 -15.75
C ASP A 29 -2.87 0.04 -15.07
N ARG A 30 -3.21 0.36 -13.81
CA ARG A 30 -2.61 1.49 -13.10
C ARG A 30 -1.15 1.24 -12.69
N TYR A 31 -0.80 -0.02 -12.42
CA TYR A 31 0.53 -0.40 -11.97
C TYR A 31 1.01 -1.58 -12.81
N ASP A 32 2.19 -1.44 -13.39
CA ASP A 32 2.83 -2.53 -14.14
C ASP A 32 3.38 -3.60 -13.19
N ASP A 33 3.83 -3.18 -12.00
CA ASP A 33 4.36 -4.07 -10.98
C ASP A 33 4.05 -3.61 -9.54
N ALA A 34 4.29 -4.50 -8.58
CA ALA A 34 4.05 -4.24 -7.16
C ALA A 34 4.95 -3.13 -6.59
N SER A 35 6.12 -2.87 -7.18
CA SER A 35 7.04 -1.82 -6.74
C SER A 35 6.48 -0.43 -7.05
N GLU A 36 5.75 -0.27 -8.15
CA GLU A 36 5.09 1.00 -8.49
C GLU A 36 4.04 1.37 -7.46
N LEU A 37 3.21 0.41 -7.05
CA LEU A 37 2.28 0.57 -5.96
C LEU A 37 2.98 0.98 -4.67
N GLN A 38 4.06 0.29 -4.30
CA GLN A 38 4.79 0.60 -3.06
C GLN A 38 5.39 2.00 -3.09
N LYS A 39 5.92 2.46 -4.24
CA LYS A 39 6.43 3.83 -4.42
C LYS A 39 5.29 4.84 -4.33
N TYR A 40 4.18 4.60 -5.04
CA TYR A 40 3.04 5.51 -5.10
C TYR A 40 2.33 5.65 -3.75
N ALA A 41 2.07 4.53 -3.07
CA ALA A 41 1.47 4.51 -1.74
C ALA A 41 2.44 4.94 -0.62
N GLY A 42 3.71 5.24 -0.95
CA GLY A 42 4.72 5.70 -0.01
C GLY A 42 5.15 4.65 1.02
N ILE A 43 5.00 3.37 0.68
CA ILE A 43 5.48 2.22 1.47
C ILE A 43 6.95 1.95 1.17
N ALA A 44 7.36 2.08 -0.08
CA ALA A 44 8.77 1.96 -0.46
C ALA A 44 9.56 3.13 0.13
N PRO A 45 10.70 2.89 0.82
CA PRO A 45 11.53 3.96 1.34
C PRO A 45 12.20 4.77 0.22
N VAL A 46 12.66 5.98 0.56
CA VAL A 46 13.59 6.75 -0.26
C VAL A 46 14.98 6.59 0.33
N ILE A 47 15.95 6.32 -0.54
CA ILE A 47 17.36 6.29 -0.18
C ILE A 47 18.02 7.48 -0.86
N GLU A 48 18.51 8.41 -0.06
CA GLU A 48 19.26 9.56 -0.53
C GLU A 48 20.74 9.36 -0.20
N ARG A 49 21.59 9.51 -1.21
CA ARG A 49 23.04 9.34 -1.10
C ARG A 49 23.74 10.54 -1.71
N SER A 50 24.64 11.12 -0.94
CA SER A 50 25.64 12.09 -1.39
C SER A 50 27.01 11.55 -0.95
N GLY A 51 28.10 11.85 -1.64
CA GLY A 51 29.39 11.12 -1.47
C GLY A 51 29.92 10.95 -0.03
N LYS A 52 29.44 11.74 0.94
CA LYS A 52 29.79 11.62 2.37
C LYS A 52 28.62 11.24 3.30
N LYS A 53 27.40 11.12 2.80
CA LYS A 53 26.17 10.93 3.60
C LYS A 53 25.19 9.99 2.89
N MET A 54 24.62 9.07 3.64
CA MET A 54 23.51 8.23 3.20
C MET A 54 22.42 8.28 4.27
N TRP A 55 21.18 8.46 3.84
CA TRP A 55 20.02 8.38 4.73
C TRP A 55 18.85 7.70 4.02
N THR A 56 18.09 6.94 4.80
CA THR A 56 16.88 6.24 4.35
C THR A 56 15.71 6.84 5.10
N HIS A 57 14.68 7.27 4.38
CA HIS A 57 13.51 7.90 4.98
C HIS A 57 12.21 7.51 4.26
N TRP A 58 11.09 7.94 4.85
CA TRP A 58 9.78 7.75 4.26
C TRP A 58 9.57 8.62 3.03
N ARG A 59 8.81 8.13 2.05
CA ARG A 59 8.30 8.95 0.95
C ARG A 59 7.27 9.94 1.49
N TYR A 60 7.69 11.17 1.77
CA TYR A 60 6.79 12.18 2.33
C TYR A 60 5.67 12.57 1.36
N SER A 61 6.00 12.79 0.08
CA SER A 61 5.02 13.07 -0.97
C SER A 61 4.36 11.78 -1.46
N CYS A 62 3.25 11.41 -0.83
CA CYS A 62 2.40 10.30 -1.28
C CYS A 62 0.97 10.49 -0.77
N PRO A 63 -0.03 9.78 -1.34
CA PRO A 63 -1.39 9.80 -0.83
C PRO A 63 -1.45 9.16 0.57
N THR A 64 -1.61 10.00 1.60
CA THR A 64 -1.63 9.58 3.01
C THR A 64 -2.68 8.51 3.28
N PHE A 65 -3.85 8.61 2.65
CA PHE A 65 -4.93 7.62 2.78
C PHE A 65 -4.53 6.23 2.28
N LEU A 66 -3.84 6.15 1.14
CA LEU A 66 -3.37 4.86 0.62
C LEU A 66 -2.27 4.29 1.50
N ARG A 67 -1.32 5.14 1.94
CA ARG A 67 -0.30 4.71 2.90
C ARG A 67 -0.93 4.13 4.16
N GLN A 68 -1.86 4.85 4.76
CA GLN A 68 -2.59 4.42 5.95
C GLN A 68 -3.34 3.10 5.71
N THR A 69 -3.94 2.92 4.53
CA THR A 69 -4.66 1.68 4.18
C THR A 69 -3.76 0.46 4.27
N PHE A 70 -2.56 0.52 3.67
CA PHE A 70 -1.65 -0.61 3.69
C PHE A 70 -1.02 -0.83 5.06
N VAL A 71 -0.68 0.24 5.80
CA VAL A 71 -0.14 0.12 7.16
C VAL A 71 -1.15 -0.50 8.11
N GLU A 72 -2.41 -0.05 8.08
CA GLU A 72 -3.48 -0.60 8.92
C GLU A 72 -3.78 -2.05 8.54
N TRP A 73 -3.94 -2.33 7.24
CA TRP A 73 -4.24 -3.68 6.77
C TRP A 73 -3.15 -4.68 7.16
N ALA A 74 -1.88 -4.32 7.01
CA ALA A 74 -0.76 -5.16 7.46
C ALA A 74 -0.83 -5.47 8.96
N GLY A 75 -1.26 -4.51 9.79
CA GLY A 75 -1.46 -4.74 11.22
C GLY A 75 -2.64 -5.65 11.53
N PHE A 76 -3.75 -5.52 10.79
CA PHE A 76 -4.94 -6.35 11.00
C PHE A 76 -4.77 -7.78 10.48
N SER A 77 -4.08 -7.97 9.36
CA SER A 77 -3.90 -9.29 8.74
C SER A 77 -3.10 -10.26 9.61
N ILE A 78 -2.20 -9.76 10.46
CA ILE A 78 -1.40 -10.58 11.39
C ILE A 78 -2.28 -11.43 12.31
N ARG A 79 -3.47 -10.95 12.70
CA ARG A 79 -4.38 -11.68 13.59
C ARG A 79 -5.06 -12.89 12.92
N TYR A 80 -4.95 -13.00 11.61
CA TYR A 80 -5.58 -14.02 10.78
C TYR A 80 -4.54 -14.90 10.05
N SER A 81 -3.25 -14.78 10.43
CA SER A 81 -2.12 -15.55 9.88
C SER A 81 -1.77 -16.75 10.75
#